data_AF-A0A8C1ET24-F1
#
_entry.id   AF-A0A8C1ET24-F1
#
_cell.length_a   1.000
_cell.length_b   1.000
_cell.length_c   1.000
_cell.angle_alpha   90.00
_cell.angle_beta   90.00
_cell.angle_gamma   90.00
#
_symmetry.space_group_name_H-M   'P 1'
#
loop_
_entity.id
_entity.type
_entity.pdbx_description
1 polymer ?
#
loop_
_entity_poly.entity_id
_entity_poly.type
_entity_poly.pdbx_seq_one_letter_code
_entity_poly.pdbx_strand_id
1 'polypeptide(L)'
;MYHINMTPVSSVHHDVSEARLEDLHQSASVLCVSLVSGVIKMALRELSSLERFLGLKKPNKYSTQGGKKVPVLQNNNGPSLIGLVTIASHLVREAKRPELLGDSAERRAVVQQWLEHRVTRLDNCSKEEVKVILKDLNQYLEDKVYLAGNVFTLADILMYYGIHHIVVELAVQEKERYLNITRWFDHIQHYPGIRHHLPPVVVLRNRVYPSGHY
;
A
#
# COMPACT_ATOMS: atom_id res chain seq x y z
N MET A 1 -29.39 36.98 62.95
CA MET A 1 -28.76 35.73 62.49
C MET A 1 -29.20 35.50 61.05
N TYR A 2 -28.31 35.76 60.09
CA TYR A 2 -28.54 35.48 58.67
C TYR A 2 -27.87 34.14 58.34
N HIS A 3 -28.64 33.15 57.92
CA HIS A 3 -28.10 31.89 57.40
C HIS A 3 -28.03 31.97 55.87
N ILE A 4 -26.80 32.00 55.36
CA ILE A 4 -26.49 31.87 53.93
C ILE A 4 -26.25 30.37 53.67
N ASN A 5 -27.11 29.74 52.86
CA ASN A 5 -26.86 28.40 52.33
C ASN A 5 -26.04 28.51 51.04
N MET A 6 -24.78 28.07 51.10
CA MET A 6 -23.92 27.87 49.93
C MET A 6 -24.16 26.48 49.35
N THR A 7 -24.62 26.41 48.10
CA THR A 7 -24.59 25.18 47.30
C THR A 7 -23.18 24.94 46.75
N PRO A 8 -22.67 23.70 46.72
CA PRO A 8 -21.37 23.42 46.13
C PRO A 8 -21.47 23.39 44.60
N VAL A 9 -20.65 24.20 43.93
CA VAL A 9 -20.40 24.09 42.49
C VAL A 9 -19.49 22.88 42.27
N SER A 10 -20.03 21.80 41.74
CA SER A 10 -19.26 20.65 41.27
C SER A 10 -18.44 21.04 40.04
N SER A 11 -17.15 20.67 40.05
CA SER A 11 -16.18 20.93 38.99
C SER A 11 -16.51 20.13 37.72
N VAL A 12 -16.94 20.81 36.65
CA VAL A 12 -17.25 20.19 35.34
C VAL A 12 -16.06 20.28 34.36
N HIS A 13 -14.82 20.32 34.85
CA HIS A 13 -13.65 20.62 33.99
C HIS A 13 -12.67 19.46 33.73
N HIS A 14 -12.95 18.23 34.16
CA HIS A 14 -12.05 17.09 33.90
C HIS A 14 -12.55 15.98 32.96
N ASP A 15 -13.84 15.93 32.59
CA ASP A 15 -14.37 14.83 31.76
C ASP A 15 -14.18 15.02 30.24
N VAL A 16 -14.07 16.26 29.76
CA VAL A 16 -14.08 16.54 28.30
C VAL A 16 -12.77 16.11 27.63
N SER A 17 -11.65 16.10 28.35
CA SER A 17 -10.36 15.66 27.80
C SER A 17 -10.25 14.13 27.72
N GLU A 18 -10.82 13.42 28.69
CA GLU A 18 -10.73 11.95 28.77
C GLU A 18 -11.68 11.30 27.76
N ALA A 19 -12.91 11.80 27.63
CA ALA A 19 -13.85 11.37 26.58
C ALA A 19 -13.30 11.61 25.16
N ARG A 20 -12.54 12.69 24.94
CA ARG A 20 -11.92 13.00 23.65
C ARG A 20 -10.71 12.11 23.33
N LEU A 21 -10.02 11.60 24.35
CA LEU A 21 -8.92 10.63 24.21
C LEU A 21 -9.46 9.21 23.98
N GLU A 22 -10.55 8.84 24.64
CA GLU A 22 -11.26 7.58 24.40
C GLU A 22 -11.87 7.54 22.99
N ASP A 23 -12.48 8.62 22.51
CA ASP A 23 -12.98 8.71 21.12
C ASP A 23 -11.85 8.63 20.07
N LEU A 24 -10.67 9.18 20.36
CA LEU A 24 -9.49 9.04 19.48
C LEU A 24 -8.96 7.60 19.46
N HIS A 25 -8.96 6.91 20.61
CA HIS A 25 -8.58 5.49 20.70
C HIS A 25 -9.63 4.56 20.06
N GLN A 26 -10.92 4.86 20.22
CA GLN A 26 -12.03 4.14 19.61
C GLN A 26 -12.02 4.34 18.08
N SER A 27 -11.77 5.56 17.61
CA SER A 27 -11.65 5.86 16.18
C SER A 27 -10.40 5.22 15.56
N ALA A 28 -9.26 5.22 16.26
CA ALA A 28 -8.02 4.56 15.82
C ALA A 28 -8.12 3.02 15.78
N SER A 29 -8.94 2.42 16.66
CA SER A 29 -9.19 0.97 16.69
C SER A 29 -10.21 0.54 15.61
N VAL A 30 -11.23 1.36 15.31
CA VAL A 30 -12.16 1.14 14.19
C VAL A 30 -11.45 1.29 12.83
N LEU A 31 -10.52 2.24 12.69
CA LEU A 31 -9.60 2.34 11.54
C LEU A 31 -8.71 1.09 11.42
N CYS A 32 -8.20 0.56 12.53
CA CYS A 32 -7.36 -0.65 12.54
C CYS A 32 -8.14 -1.91 12.09
N VAL A 33 -9.37 -2.08 12.55
CA VAL A 33 -10.23 -3.23 12.19
C VAL A 33 -10.70 -3.16 10.72
N SER A 34 -10.92 -1.95 10.19
CA SER A 34 -11.24 -1.75 8.78
C SER A 34 -10.04 -1.96 7.84
N LEU A 35 -8.82 -1.66 8.29
CA LEU A 35 -7.57 -2.02 7.59
C LEU A 35 -7.42 -3.55 7.44
N VAL A 36 -7.60 -4.34 8.51
CA VAL A 36 -7.44 -5.81 8.45
C VAL A 36 -8.52 -6.49 7.58
N SER A 37 -9.77 -6.03 7.64
CA SER A 37 -10.87 -6.53 6.79
C SER A 37 -10.73 -6.08 5.32
N GLY A 38 -10.13 -4.90 5.09
CA GLY A 38 -9.84 -4.34 3.76
C GLY A 38 -8.71 -5.06 3.01
N VAL A 39 -7.64 -5.46 3.70
CA VAL A 39 -6.47 -6.17 3.14
C VAL A 39 -6.86 -7.50 2.48
N ILE A 40 -7.84 -8.21 3.03
CA ILE A 40 -8.33 -9.49 2.51
C ILE A 40 -9.00 -9.36 1.12
N LYS A 41 -9.80 -8.30 0.92
CA LYS A 41 -10.40 -7.99 -0.39
C LYS A 41 -9.37 -7.35 -1.34
N MET A 42 -8.22 -6.93 -0.83
CA MET A 42 -7.18 -6.21 -1.57
C MET A 42 -6.40 -7.17 -2.48
N ALA A 43 -5.86 -8.28 -1.95
CA ALA A 43 -5.04 -9.19 -2.75
C ALA A 43 -5.76 -9.76 -4.00
N LEU A 44 -7.06 -10.08 -3.91
CA LEU A 44 -7.83 -10.54 -5.07
C LEU A 44 -8.06 -9.42 -6.10
N ARG A 45 -8.27 -8.19 -5.65
CA ARG A 45 -8.41 -7.02 -6.53
C ARG A 45 -7.10 -6.65 -7.20
N GLU A 46 -5.99 -6.79 -6.48
CA GLU A 46 -4.64 -6.64 -7.01
C GLU A 46 -4.36 -7.65 -8.12
N LEU A 47 -4.67 -8.93 -7.89
CA LEU A 47 -4.53 -9.97 -8.91
C LEU A 47 -5.42 -9.69 -10.14
N SER A 48 -6.68 -9.30 -9.92
CA SER A 48 -7.60 -8.95 -11.01
C SER A 48 -7.11 -7.73 -11.81
N SER A 49 -6.50 -6.76 -11.12
CA SER A 49 -5.92 -5.57 -11.75
C SER A 49 -4.66 -5.93 -12.53
N LEU A 50 -3.81 -6.81 -11.98
CA LEU A 50 -2.64 -7.35 -12.68
C LEU A 50 -3.03 -8.13 -13.94
N GLU A 51 -4.05 -9.00 -13.90
CA GLU A 51 -4.52 -9.73 -15.09
C GLU A 51 -4.93 -8.78 -16.22
N ARG A 52 -5.65 -7.71 -15.86
CA ARG A 52 -6.10 -6.72 -16.83
C ARG A 52 -4.92 -5.95 -17.41
N PHE A 53 -3.94 -5.56 -16.59
CA PHE A 53 -2.69 -4.98 -17.05
C PHE A 53 -1.91 -5.91 -17.99
N LEU A 54 -1.93 -7.21 -17.71
CA LEU A 54 -1.27 -8.24 -18.52
C LEU A 54 -2.03 -8.59 -19.81
N GLY A 55 -3.26 -8.10 -19.98
CA GLY A 55 -4.09 -8.36 -21.16
C GLY A 55 -4.60 -9.80 -21.26
N LEU A 56 -4.72 -10.51 -20.13
CA LEU A 56 -5.24 -11.87 -20.10
C LEU A 56 -6.74 -11.86 -20.43
N LYS A 57 -7.12 -12.63 -21.46
CA LYS A 57 -8.49 -12.61 -22.04
C LYS A 57 -9.51 -13.44 -21.25
N LYS A 58 -9.04 -14.44 -20.51
CA LYS A 58 -9.89 -15.33 -19.71
C LYS A 58 -9.79 -14.90 -18.24
N PRO A 59 -10.90 -14.53 -17.59
CA PRO A 59 -10.85 -14.18 -16.17
C PRO A 59 -10.52 -15.43 -15.36
N ASN A 60 -9.47 -15.36 -14.55
CA ASN A 60 -9.18 -16.43 -13.61
C ASN A 60 -10.17 -16.42 -12.45
N LYS A 61 -10.44 -17.62 -11.90
CA LYS A 61 -11.27 -17.78 -10.71
C LYS A 61 -10.38 -17.83 -9.47
N TYR A 62 -10.43 -16.75 -8.69
CA TYR A 62 -9.75 -16.70 -7.41
C TYR A 62 -10.66 -17.07 -6.24
N SER A 63 -10.04 -17.67 -5.24
CA SER A 63 -10.60 -17.90 -3.90
C SER A 63 -9.59 -17.50 -2.84
N THR A 64 -9.94 -17.64 -1.56
CA THR A 64 -9.01 -17.47 -0.44
C THR A 64 -9.04 -18.67 0.48
N GLN A 65 -7.93 -19.00 1.14
CA GLN A 65 -7.88 -20.09 2.12
C GLN A 65 -7.19 -19.70 3.43
N GLY A 66 -7.53 -20.41 4.51
CA GLY A 66 -6.99 -20.22 5.86
C GLY A 66 -7.45 -18.94 6.56
N GLY A 67 -7.08 -18.79 7.83
CA GLY A 67 -7.47 -17.61 8.65
C GLY A 67 -6.93 -16.28 8.10
N LYS A 68 -5.73 -16.31 7.48
CA LYS A 68 -5.13 -15.15 6.80
C LYS A 68 -5.72 -14.87 5.41
N LYS A 69 -6.66 -15.69 4.93
CA LYS A 69 -7.33 -15.58 3.63
C LYS A 69 -6.35 -15.37 2.47
N VAL A 70 -5.33 -16.23 2.42
CA VAL A 70 -4.31 -16.24 1.38
C VAL A 70 -4.97 -16.51 0.02
N PRO A 71 -4.66 -15.75 -1.05
CA PRO A 71 -5.28 -15.95 -2.36
C PRO A 71 -4.92 -17.31 -2.96
N VAL A 72 -5.87 -17.90 -3.66
CA VAL A 72 -5.74 -19.19 -4.35
C VAL A 72 -6.29 -19.04 -5.75
N LEU A 73 -5.49 -19.43 -6.74
CA LEU A 73 -5.90 -19.58 -8.13
C LEU A 73 -6.23 -21.05 -8.38
N GLN A 74 -7.50 -21.33 -8.73
CA GLN A 74 -7.92 -22.67 -9.13
C GLN A 74 -7.51 -22.92 -10.58
N ASN A 75 -6.66 -23.92 -10.80
CA ASN A 75 -6.25 -24.33 -12.13
C ASN A 75 -7.07 -25.55 -12.56
N ASN A 76 -7.60 -25.55 -13.78
CA ASN A 76 -8.35 -26.69 -14.32
C ASN A 76 -7.43 -27.85 -14.73
N ASN A 77 -6.14 -27.57 -15.00
CA ASN A 77 -5.19 -28.51 -15.61
C ASN A 77 -3.98 -28.81 -14.70
N GLY A 78 -4.07 -28.54 -13.39
CA GLY A 78 -2.94 -28.72 -12.48
C GLY A 78 -3.26 -28.37 -11.03
N PRO A 79 -2.26 -28.40 -10.13
CA PRO A 79 -2.45 -28.03 -8.73
C PRO A 79 -2.88 -26.56 -8.60
N SER A 80 -3.72 -26.28 -7.61
CA SER A 80 -4.09 -24.90 -7.27
C SER A 80 -2.86 -24.12 -6.81
N LEU A 81 -2.72 -22.89 -7.30
CA LEU A 81 -1.61 -22.01 -6.92
C LEU A 81 -2.02 -21.15 -5.73
N ILE A 82 -1.15 -21.02 -4.75
CA ILE A 82 -1.44 -20.38 -3.47
C ILE A 82 -0.43 -19.25 -3.23
N GLY A 83 -0.92 -18.09 -2.80
CA GLY A 83 -0.11 -16.93 -2.42
C GLY A 83 -0.04 -15.87 -3.51
N LEU A 84 -0.03 -14.60 -3.08
CA LEU A 84 -0.09 -13.44 -3.98
C LEU A 84 1.05 -13.45 -5.00
N VAL A 85 2.29 -13.57 -4.52
CA VAL A 85 3.50 -13.54 -5.35
C VAL A 85 3.57 -14.73 -6.31
N THR A 86 3.20 -15.93 -5.84
CA THR A 86 3.17 -17.16 -6.65
C THR A 86 2.20 -17.01 -7.82
N ILE A 87 0.97 -16.58 -7.52
CA ILE A 87 -0.08 -16.40 -8.53
C ILE A 87 0.30 -15.27 -9.48
N ALA A 88 0.75 -14.12 -8.97
CA ALA A 88 1.17 -13.00 -9.81
C ALA A 88 2.31 -13.38 -10.77
N SER A 89 3.30 -14.13 -10.29
CA SER A 89 4.41 -14.63 -11.12
C SER A 89 3.93 -15.63 -12.18
N HIS A 90 2.95 -16.47 -11.86
CA HIS A 90 2.31 -17.36 -12.83
C HIS A 90 1.58 -16.58 -13.92
N LEU A 91 0.78 -15.58 -13.57
CA LEU A 91 0.04 -14.75 -14.53
C LEU A 91 1.00 -14.00 -15.47
N VAL A 92 2.11 -13.48 -14.95
CA VAL A 92 3.14 -12.83 -15.77
C VAL A 92 3.73 -13.80 -16.81
N ARG A 93 3.96 -15.06 -16.43
CA ARG A 93 4.44 -16.11 -17.36
C ARG A 93 3.37 -16.52 -18.36
N GLU A 94 2.12 -16.66 -17.93
CA GLU A 94 0.99 -16.96 -18.80
C GLU A 94 0.80 -15.88 -19.87
N ALA A 95 0.94 -14.61 -19.47
CA ALA A 95 0.89 -13.46 -20.36
C ALA A 95 2.10 -13.35 -21.31
N LYS A 96 3.08 -14.26 -21.20
CA LYS A 96 4.33 -14.26 -21.96
C LYS A 96 5.14 -12.96 -21.77
N ARG A 97 5.15 -12.44 -20.54
CA ARG A 97 5.87 -11.23 -20.15
C ARG A 97 6.98 -11.49 -19.11
N PRO A 98 7.87 -12.48 -19.32
CA PRO A 98 8.87 -12.86 -18.32
C PRO A 98 9.84 -11.72 -17.97
N GLU A 99 9.96 -10.69 -18.80
CA GLU A 99 10.76 -9.49 -18.54
C GLU A 99 10.34 -8.79 -17.24
N LEU A 100 9.07 -8.87 -16.84
CA LEU A 100 8.57 -8.31 -15.58
C LEU A 100 9.11 -9.05 -14.34
N LEU A 101 9.64 -10.26 -14.51
CA LEU A 101 10.28 -11.02 -13.44
C LEU A 101 11.80 -10.77 -13.37
N GLY A 102 12.36 -10.01 -14.30
CA GLY A 102 13.80 -9.77 -14.44
C GLY A 102 14.44 -10.61 -15.56
N ASP A 103 15.24 -9.93 -16.39
CA ASP A 103 15.96 -10.47 -17.55
C ASP A 103 17.36 -11.04 -17.22
N SER A 104 18.01 -10.54 -16.16
CA SER A 104 19.30 -11.00 -15.63
C SER A 104 19.16 -11.72 -14.29
N ALA A 105 20.20 -12.43 -13.85
CA ALA A 105 20.17 -13.13 -12.57
C ALA A 105 20.04 -12.15 -11.41
N GLU A 106 20.77 -11.05 -11.48
CA GLU A 106 20.79 -9.95 -10.53
C GLU A 106 19.43 -9.27 -10.46
N ARG A 107 18.83 -8.96 -11.62
CA ARG A 107 17.51 -8.33 -11.68
C ARG A 107 16.42 -9.25 -11.14
N ARG A 108 16.46 -10.55 -11.47
CA ARG A 108 15.55 -11.55 -10.88
C ARG A 108 15.65 -11.60 -9.37
N ALA A 109 16.87 -11.55 -8.83
CA ALA A 109 17.08 -11.53 -7.39
C ALA A 109 16.49 -10.28 -6.72
N VAL A 110 16.69 -9.10 -7.30
CA VAL A 110 16.11 -7.85 -6.78
C VAL A 110 14.58 -7.85 -6.86
N VAL A 111 14.01 -8.32 -7.96
CA VAL A 111 12.55 -8.48 -8.09
C VAL A 111 12.04 -9.41 -6.99
N GLN A 112 12.63 -10.59 -6.84
CA GLN A 112 12.21 -11.55 -5.83
C GLN A 112 12.34 -11.00 -4.39
N GLN A 113 13.42 -10.27 -4.10
CA GLN A 113 13.62 -9.61 -2.79
C GLN A 113 12.46 -8.67 -2.46
N TRP A 114 12.02 -7.84 -3.41
CA TRP A 114 10.90 -6.91 -3.18
C TRP A 114 9.55 -7.61 -3.09
N LEU A 115 9.36 -8.70 -3.84
CA LEU A 115 8.18 -9.54 -3.73
C LEU A 115 8.09 -10.25 -2.38
N GLU A 116 9.22 -10.73 -1.86
CA GLU A 116 9.31 -11.29 -0.51
C GLU A 116 9.06 -10.21 0.55
N HIS A 117 9.69 -9.03 0.41
CA HIS A 117 9.50 -7.90 1.31
C HIS A 117 8.01 -7.49 1.39
N ARG A 118 7.32 -7.48 0.25
CA ARG A 118 5.87 -7.20 0.18
C ARG A 118 5.07 -8.12 1.10
N VAL A 119 5.25 -9.43 0.99
CA VAL A 119 4.40 -10.40 1.70
C VAL A 119 4.85 -10.70 3.13
N THR A 120 6.14 -10.53 3.44
CA THR A 120 6.69 -10.84 4.77
C THR A 120 6.70 -9.62 5.68
N ARG A 121 7.10 -8.45 5.15
CA ARG A 121 7.26 -7.22 5.95
C ARG A 121 6.09 -6.28 5.77
N LEU A 122 5.75 -5.88 4.55
CA LEU A 122 4.73 -4.85 4.34
C LEU A 122 3.33 -5.33 4.71
N ASP A 123 2.90 -6.51 4.25
CA ASP A 123 1.54 -7.02 4.51
C ASP A 123 1.25 -7.34 5.99
N ASN A 124 2.29 -7.50 6.83
CA ASN A 124 2.16 -7.83 8.25
C ASN A 124 2.71 -6.74 9.19
N CYS A 125 3.02 -5.54 8.68
CA CYS A 125 3.64 -4.51 9.50
C CYS A 125 2.67 -3.87 10.50
N SER A 126 3.19 -3.54 11.68
CA SER A 126 2.49 -2.67 12.63
C SER A 126 2.55 -1.21 12.18
N LYS A 127 1.72 -0.35 12.79
CA LYS A 127 1.72 1.10 12.50
C LYS A 127 3.09 1.74 12.78
N GLU A 128 3.82 1.24 13.77
CA GLU A 128 5.14 1.70 14.14
C GLU A 128 6.19 1.27 13.10
N GLU A 129 6.07 0.05 12.58
CA GLU A 129 6.97 -0.50 11.56
C GLU A 129 6.79 0.17 10.19
N VAL A 130 5.58 0.63 9.85
CA VAL A 130 5.33 1.38 8.60
C VAL A 130 6.30 2.54 8.43
N LYS A 131 6.60 3.29 9.49
CA LYS A 131 7.54 4.44 9.42
C LYS A 131 8.97 4.00 9.08
N VAL A 132 9.40 2.86 9.61
CA VAL A 132 10.71 2.28 9.30
C VAL A 132 10.74 1.82 7.84
N ILE A 133 9.70 1.12 7.39
CA ILE A 133 9.57 0.66 6.00
C ILE A 133 9.60 1.84 5.03
N LEU A 134 8.84 2.91 5.29
CA LEU A 134 8.84 4.11 4.44
C LEU A 134 10.20 4.81 4.44
N LYS A 135 10.90 4.88 5.59
CA LYS A 135 12.25 5.46 5.64
C LYS A 135 13.22 4.66 4.78
N ASP A 136 13.24 3.34 4.94
CA ASP A 136 14.16 2.45 4.22
C ASP A 136 13.86 2.43 2.72
N LEU A 137 12.57 2.37 2.33
CA LEU A 137 12.14 2.44 0.94
C LEU A 137 12.48 3.79 0.31
N ASN A 138 12.29 4.90 1.04
CA ASN A 138 12.64 6.23 0.53
C ASN A 138 14.14 6.39 0.29
N GLN A 139 14.96 5.84 1.19
CA GLN A 139 16.41 5.81 1.00
C GLN A 139 16.80 4.90 -0.16
N TYR A 140 16.18 3.73 -0.28
CA TYR A 140 16.46 2.80 -1.37
C TYR A 140 16.14 3.36 -2.76
N LEU A 141 15.06 4.13 -2.86
CA LEU A 141 14.62 4.73 -4.12
C LEU A 141 15.38 6.02 -4.48
N GLU A 142 16.31 6.51 -3.66
CA GLU A 142 17.00 7.78 -3.90
C GLU A 142 17.60 7.89 -5.31
N ASP A 143 18.29 6.83 -5.73
CA ASP A 143 19.02 6.72 -7.00
C ASP A 143 18.30 5.83 -8.05
N LYS A 144 17.00 5.53 -7.86
CA LYS A 144 16.27 4.57 -8.70
C LYS A 144 14.96 5.11 -9.25
N VAL A 145 14.69 4.79 -10.51
CA VAL A 145 13.39 5.10 -11.14
C VAL A 145 12.34 4.06 -10.74
N TYR A 146 12.76 2.80 -10.64
CA TYR A 146 11.97 1.62 -10.30
C TYR A 146 12.67 0.78 -9.24
N LEU A 147 11.96 -0.15 -8.60
CA LEU A 147 12.54 -0.99 -7.55
C LEU A 147 13.71 -1.85 -8.06
N ALA A 148 13.66 -2.28 -9.32
CA ALA A 148 14.73 -3.02 -9.98
C ALA A 148 15.71 -2.09 -10.76
N GLY A 149 15.88 -0.85 -10.31
CA GLY A 149 16.77 0.15 -10.89
C GLY A 149 16.07 1.03 -11.92
N ASN A 150 16.30 0.76 -13.21
CA ASN A 150 15.77 1.53 -14.33
C ASN A 150 14.78 0.74 -15.21
N VAL A 151 14.37 -0.46 -14.78
CA VAL A 151 13.41 -1.32 -15.48
C VAL A 151 12.16 -1.50 -14.63
N PHE A 152 11.00 -1.31 -15.24
CA PHE A 152 9.71 -1.56 -14.61
C PHE A 152 9.43 -3.07 -14.50
N THR A 153 9.07 -3.54 -13.31
CA THR A 153 8.94 -4.98 -13.01
C THR A 153 7.69 -5.28 -12.18
N LEU A 154 7.42 -6.57 -11.95
CA LEU A 154 6.33 -7.01 -11.07
C LEU A 154 6.48 -6.48 -9.64
N ALA A 155 7.72 -6.25 -9.18
CA ALA A 155 7.98 -5.65 -7.88
C ALA A 155 7.33 -4.26 -7.77
N ASP A 156 7.46 -3.42 -8.81
CA ASP A 156 6.86 -2.08 -8.81
C ASP A 156 5.34 -2.13 -8.72
N ILE A 157 4.72 -3.04 -9.46
CA ILE A 157 3.27 -3.23 -9.50
C ILE A 157 2.74 -3.63 -8.12
N LEU A 158 3.32 -4.68 -7.53
CA LEU A 158 2.82 -5.21 -6.26
C LEU A 158 3.19 -4.29 -5.09
N MET A 159 4.35 -3.65 -5.08
CA MET A 159 4.65 -2.66 -4.05
C MET A 159 3.73 -1.44 -4.16
N TYR A 160 3.40 -0.99 -5.38
CA TYR A 160 2.48 0.14 -5.58
C TYR A 160 1.11 -0.14 -4.98
N TYR A 161 0.55 -1.32 -5.25
CA TYR A 161 -0.72 -1.72 -4.63
C TYR A 161 -0.60 -1.85 -3.12
N GLY A 162 0.49 -2.46 -2.62
CA GLY A 162 0.71 -2.68 -1.20
C GLY A 162 0.79 -1.39 -0.40
N ILE A 163 1.46 -0.35 -0.91
CA ILE A 163 1.61 0.92 -0.20
C ILE A 163 0.54 1.97 -0.56
N HIS A 164 -0.39 1.67 -1.47
CA HIS A 164 -1.38 2.64 -1.95
C HIS A 164 -2.18 3.27 -0.80
N HIS A 165 -2.72 2.44 0.09
CA HIS A 165 -3.49 2.91 1.25
C HIS A 165 -2.64 3.79 2.19
N ILE A 166 -1.37 3.42 2.39
CA ILE A 166 -0.43 4.19 3.22
C ILE A 166 -0.22 5.58 2.61
N VAL A 167 0.11 5.65 1.31
CA VAL A 167 0.42 6.90 0.62
C VAL A 167 -0.81 7.82 0.52
N VAL A 168 -2.01 7.26 0.39
CA VAL A 168 -3.27 8.04 0.45
C VAL A 168 -3.39 8.76 1.79
N GLU A 169 -3.10 8.07 2.90
CA GLU A 169 -3.25 8.56 4.27
C GLU A 169 -2.15 9.54 4.72
N LEU A 170 -0.99 9.56 4.05
CA LEU A 170 0.10 10.48 4.41
C LEU A 170 -0.33 11.95 4.29
N ALA A 171 0.02 12.73 5.32
CA ALA A 171 -0.10 14.18 5.31
C ALA A 171 0.82 14.80 4.25
N VAL A 172 0.53 16.04 3.84
CA VAL A 172 1.33 16.75 2.81
C VAL A 172 2.80 16.83 3.22
N GLN A 173 3.08 17.15 4.48
CA GLN A 173 4.44 17.25 5.03
C GLN A 173 5.16 15.90 5.03
N GLU A 174 4.44 14.79 5.21
CA GLU A 174 5.01 13.45 5.13
C GLU A 174 5.29 13.04 3.69
N LYS A 175 4.41 13.43 2.75
CA LYS A 175 4.63 13.23 1.30
C LYS A 175 5.88 13.98 0.81
N GLU A 176 6.13 15.17 1.35
CA GLU A 176 7.37 15.93 1.11
C GLU A 176 8.60 15.27 1.73
N ARG A 177 8.46 14.74 2.96
CA ARG A 177 9.53 14.01 3.65
C ARG A 177 9.94 12.73 2.90
N TYR A 178 8.98 12.01 2.33
CA TYR A 178 9.22 10.78 1.57
C TYR A 178 9.23 11.03 0.06
N LEU A 179 10.02 12.02 -0.37
CA LEU A 179 10.07 12.51 -1.75
C LEU A 179 10.33 11.42 -2.80
N ASN A 180 11.22 10.46 -2.51
CA ASN A 180 11.58 9.42 -3.47
C ASN A 180 10.44 8.41 -3.63
N ILE A 181 9.73 8.10 -2.54
CA ILE A 181 8.51 7.28 -2.59
C ILE A 181 7.43 8.02 -3.36
N THR A 182 7.16 9.29 -3.06
CA THR A 182 6.08 10.02 -3.74
C THR A 182 6.38 10.26 -5.21
N ARG A 183 7.64 10.48 -5.60
CA ARG A 183 8.09 10.49 -6.99
C ARG A 183 7.84 9.15 -7.68
N TRP A 184 8.32 8.04 -7.10
CA TRP A 184 8.13 6.71 -7.66
C TRP A 184 6.65 6.37 -7.76
N PHE A 185 5.88 6.65 -6.71
CA PHE A 185 4.43 6.41 -6.66
C PHE A 185 3.68 7.20 -7.73
N ASP A 186 4.02 8.48 -7.91
CA ASP A 186 3.43 9.33 -8.96
C ASP A 186 3.74 8.78 -10.36
N HIS A 187 4.93 8.24 -10.55
CA HIS A 187 5.32 7.60 -11.79
C HIS A 187 4.53 6.31 -12.04
N ILE A 188 4.42 5.42 -11.05
CA ILE A 188 3.71 4.14 -11.21
C ILE A 188 2.19 4.34 -11.37
N GLN A 189 1.57 5.27 -10.64
CA GLN A 189 0.12 5.51 -10.76
C GLN A 189 -0.31 6.03 -12.15
N HIS A 190 0.61 6.63 -12.89
CA HIS A 190 0.41 7.09 -14.27
C HIS A 190 0.91 6.08 -15.31
N TYR A 191 1.51 4.97 -14.89
CA TYR A 191 1.93 3.91 -15.80
C TYR A 191 0.69 3.28 -16.47
N PRO A 192 0.65 3.14 -17.82
CA PRO A 192 -0.52 2.67 -18.53
C PRO A 192 -1.05 1.34 -17.99
N GLY A 193 -2.32 1.34 -17.61
CA GLY A 193 -3.01 0.15 -17.15
C GLY A 193 -2.62 -0.34 -15.75
N ILE A 194 -1.90 0.41 -14.92
CA ILE A 194 -1.57 -0.03 -13.54
C ILE A 194 -2.61 0.40 -12.52
N ARG A 195 -2.95 1.71 -12.47
CA ARG A 195 -3.82 2.25 -11.40
C ARG A 195 -5.22 1.64 -11.36
N HIS A 196 -5.78 1.31 -12.52
CA HIS A 196 -7.12 0.74 -12.67
C HIS A 196 -8.19 1.45 -11.82
N HIS A 197 -8.68 0.82 -10.75
CA HIS A 197 -9.76 1.32 -9.91
C HIS A 197 -9.27 2.14 -8.71
N LEU A 198 -7.96 2.27 -8.51
CA LEU A 198 -7.41 2.97 -7.36
C LEU A 198 -7.53 4.49 -7.54
N PRO A 199 -7.91 5.23 -6.48
CA PRO A 199 -8.00 6.67 -6.57
C PRO A 199 -6.59 7.26 -6.82
N PRO A 200 -6.49 8.29 -7.68
CA PRO A 200 -5.22 8.96 -7.92
C PRO A 200 -4.82 9.73 -6.65
N VAL A 201 -3.53 9.70 -6.30
CA VAL A 201 -2.99 10.50 -5.20
C VAL A 201 -2.28 11.71 -5.78
N VAL A 202 -2.69 12.90 -5.35
CA VAL A 202 -2.00 14.13 -5.76
C VAL A 202 -0.65 14.19 -5.06
N VAL A 203 0.42 14.24 -5.85
CA VAL A 203 1.79 14.49 -5.38
C VAL A 203 2.16 15.91 -5.78
N LEU A 204 2.45 16.75 -4.79
CA LEU A 204 2.90 18.12 -5.04
C LEU A 204 4.30 18.09 -5.66
N ARG A 205 4.41 18.60 -6.88
CA ARG A 205 5.72 18.81 -7.52
C ARG A 205 6.24 20.17 -7.09
N ASN A 206 7.32 20.21 -6.31
CA ASN A 206 8.02 21.45 -6.04
C ASN A 206 8.49 22.04 -7.38
N ARG A 207 7.94 23.20 -7.74
CA ARG A 207 8.39 23.95 -8.91
C ARG A 207 9.78 24.48 -8.61
N VAL A 208 10.78 23.98 -9.33
CA VAL A 208 12.16 24.49 -9.25
C VAL A 208 12.25 25.92 -9.82
N TYR A 209 11.24 26.37 -10.58
CA TYR A 209 11.18 27.72 -11.14
C TYR A 209 10.01 28.52 -10.54
N PRO A 210 10.24 29.78 -10.12
CA PRO A 210 9.13 30.70 -9.89
C PRO A 210 8.41 30.90 -11.22
N SER A 211 7.09 30.89 -11.19
CA SER A 211 6.24 31.24 -12.33
C SER A 211 6.72 32.58 -12.89
N GLY A 212 7.38 32.56 -14.04
CA GLY A 212 7.83 33.78 -14.70
C GLY A 212 6.61 34.60 -15.10
N HIS A 213 6.35 35.66 -14.34
CA HIS A 213 5.49 36.74 -14.80
C HIS A 213 6.31 37.55 -15.82
N TYR A 214 5.94 37.42 -17.10
CA TYR A 214 6.20 38.42 -18.13
C TYR A 214 4.90 39.15 -18.41
#